data_AF-A0A1G4I0N5-F1
#
_entry.id   AF-A0A1G4I0N5-F1
#
_cell.length_a   1.000
_cell.length_b   1.000
_cell.length_c   1.000
_cell.angle_alpha   90.00
_cell.angle_beta   90.00
_cell.angle_gamma   90.00
#
_symmetry.space_group_name_H-M   'P 1'
#
loop_
_entity.id
_entity.type
_entity.pdbx_description
1 polymer ?
#
loop_
_entity_poly.entity_id
_entity_poly.type
_entity_poly.pdbx_seq_one_letter_code
_entity_poly.pdbx_strand_id
1 'polypeptide(L)'
;MSYFEIWSQKRRAEDRVPITIALFIPSVCIITMLTLFLTLPKAALPLPYFIAATANGFMATTIALVARTIFAKDPAKHYDFCFLGSMLSAIFLNRLLYGEWYTQQADKLGQDVCTERVCVVMPLAFLLGLSFLAFITSTYVHLQYRNLCLKALEERRRIREGEEALNDESLSHTE
;
A
#
# COMPACT_ATOMS: atom_id res chain seq x y z
N MET A 1 -1.93 13.64 -2.55
CA MET A 1 -2.26 12.53 -3.47
C MET A 1 -2.82 13.01 -4.80
N SER A 2 -3.77 13.95 -4.85
CA SER A 2 -4.29 14.51 -6.12
C SER A 2 -3.20 15.11 -7.03
N TYR A 3 -2.18 15.75 -6.45
CA TYR A 3 -1.01 16.22 -7.21
C TYR A 3 -0.23 15.06 -7.88
N PHE A 4 -0.11 13.91 -7.21
CA PHE A 4 0.59 12.73 -7.73
C PHE A 4 -0.19 12.06 -8.86
N GLU A 5 -1.51 12.06 -8.77
CA GLU A 5 -2.40 11.58 -9.83
C GLU A 5 -2.29 12.47 -11.08
N ILE A 6 -2.38 13.79 -10.91
CA ILE A 6 -2.23 14.77 -12.01
C ILE A 6 -0.83 14.66 -12.64
N TRP A 7 0.20 14.52 -11.82
CA TRP A 7 1.59 14.39 -12.30
C TRP A 7 1.83 13.07 -13.06
N SER A 8 1.26 11.95 -12.61
CA SER A 8 1.41 10.65 -13.27
C SER A 8 0.58 10.54 -14.56
N GLN A 9 -0.61 11.13 -14.62
CA GLN A 9 -1.48 11.08 -15.80
C GLN A 9 -1.03 12.00 -16.94
N LYS A 10 -0.31 13.09 -16.64
CA LYS A 10 0.16 14.07 -17.64
C LYS A 10 1.30 13.55 -18.53
N ARG A 11 1.92 12.41 -18.19
CA ARG A 11 2.98 11.78 -19.01
C ARG A 11 2.40 10.86 -20.09
N ARG A 12 3.12 10.75 -21.22
CA ARG A 12 2.83 9.80 -22.32
C ARG A 12 2.69 8.39 -21.75
N ALA A 13 1.76 7.60 -22.30
CA ALA A 13 1.40 6.27 -21.79
C ALA A 13 2.61 5.34 -21.60
N GLU A 14 3.65 5.52 -22.40
CA GLU A 14 4.91 4.76 -22.39
C GLU A 14 5.82 5.09 -21.19
N ASP A 15 5.75 6.31 -20.65
CA ASP A 15 6.58 6.79 -19.52
C ASP A 15 5.78 6.93 -18.21
N ARG A 16 4.56 6.36 -18.16
CA ARG A 16 3.74 6.43 -16.94
C ARG A 16 4.37 5.58 -15.85
N VAL A 17 4.88 6.26 -14.83
CA VAL A 17 5.32 5.65 -13.58
C VAL A 17 4.12 4.89 -12.99
N PRO A 18 4.24 3.59 -12.67
CA PRO A 18 3.11 2.82 -12.15
C PRO A 18 2.58 3.47 -10.87
N ILE A 19 1.26 3.69 -10.81
CA ILE A 19 0.61 4.27 -9.62
C ILE A 19 0.84 3.42 -8.36
N THR A 20 1.21 2.15 -8.53
CA THR A 20 1.64 1.25 -7.45
C THR A 20 2.88 1.73 -6.70
N ILE A 21 3.67 2.70 -7.20
CA ILE A 21 4.72 3.37 -6.40
C ILE A 21 4.15 4.09 -5.18
N ALA A 22 2.90 4.55 -5.25
CA ALA A 22 2.25 5.20 -4.13
C ALA A 22 2.06 4.27 -2.92
N LEU A 23 2.12 2.94 -3.11
CA LEU A 23 2.05 1.94 -2.02
C LEU A 23 3.27 1.96 -1.10
N PHE A 24 4.44 2.42 -1.58
CA PHE A 24 5.65 2.47 -0.75
C PHE A 24 5.60 3.58 0.29
N ILE A 25 4.94 4.71 0.00
CA ILE A 25 4.85 5.87 0.88
C ILE A 25 4.22 5.48 2.24
N PRO A 26 3.00 4.91 2.30
CA PRO A 26 2.39 4.53 3.57
C PRO A 26 3.20 3.44 4.29
N SER A 27 3.76 2.45 3.58
CA SER A 27 4.57 1.39 4.21
C SER A 27 5.82 1.93 4.89
N VAL A 28 6.57 2.84 4.25
CA VAL A 28 7.76 3.46 4.84
C VAL A 28 7.38 4.34 6.04
N CYS A 29 6.29 5.10 5.94
CA CYS A 29 5.79 5.91 7.07
C CYS A 29 5.37 5.05 8.27
N ILE A 30 4.70 3.91 8.05
CA ILE A 30 4.29 2.99 9.13
C ILE A 30 5.51 2.35 9.78
N ILE A 31 6.47 1.85 9.00
CA ILE A 31 7.72 1.28 9.55
C ILE A 31 8.46 2.33 10.38
N THR A 32 8.60 3.55 9.87
CA THR A 32 9.27 4.66 10.57
C THR A 32 8.55 4.99 11.88
N MET A 33 7.22 5.09 11.86
CA MET A 33 6.39 5.33 13.04
C MET A 33 6.56 4.23 14.09
N LEU A 34 6.51 2.95 13.70
CA LEU A 34 6.68 1.83 14.61
C LEU A 34 8.09 1.80 15.21
N THR A 35 9.14 2.01 14.41
CA THR A 35 10.51 2.12 14.93
C THR A 35 10.64 3.26 15.93
N LEU A 36 10.08 4.44 15.63
CA LEU A 36 10.05 5.59 16.52
C LEU A 36 9.32 5.27 17.83
N PHE A 37 8.20 4.54 17.79
CA PHE A 37 7.48 4.08 18.98
C PHE A 37 8.31 3.15 19.86
N LEU A 38 9.14 2.28 19.28
CA LEU A 38 10.02 1.40 20.04
C LEU A 38 11.21 2.17 20.65
N THR A 39 11.78 3.15 19.94
CA THR A 39 13.04 3.79 20.34
C THR A 39 12.87 5.05 21.20
N LEU A 40 11.77 5.80 21.05
CA LEU A 40 11.63 7.12 21.68
C LEU A 40 11.13 7.07 23.15
N PRO A 41 11.60 8.00 23.99
CA PRO A 41 11.07 8.22 25.34
C PRO A 41 9.73 8.98 25.30
N LYS A 42 8.99 8.93 26.42
CA LYS A 42 7.61 9.47 26.58
C LYS A 42 7.43 10.92 26.10
N ALA A 43 8.46 11.76 26.18
CA ALA A 43 8.39 13.17 25.79
C ALA A 43 8.26 13.40 24.26
N ALA A 44 8.67 12.43 23.44
CA ALA A 44 8.66 12.56 21.98
C ALA A 44 7.55 11.75 21.29
N LEU A 45 6.60 11.19 22.06
CA LEU A 45 5.41 10.50 21.56
C LEU A 45 4.54 11.27 20.55
N PRO A 46 4.40 12.62 20.58
CA PRO A 46 3.57 13.30 19.57
C PRO A 46 4.09 13.11 18.13
N LEU A 47 5.40 12.92 17.95
CA LEU A 47 6.00 12.75 16.63
C LEU A 47 5.51 11.48 15.91
N PRO A 48 5.61 10.27 16.49
CA PRO A 48 5.10 9.08 15.84
C PRO A 48 3.56 9.10 15.70
N TYR A 49 2.81 9.77 16.58
CA TYR A 49 1.37 9.97 16.37
C TYR A 49 1.06 10.81 15.12
N PHE A 50 1.82 11.88 14.88
CA PHE A 50 1.67 12.69 13.68
C PHE A 50 1.97 11.89 12.39
N ILE A 51 3.04 11.09 12.42
CA ILE A 51 3.40 10.21 11.30
C ILE A 51 2.31 9.15 11.10
N ALA A 52 1.75 8.58 12.17
CA ALA A 52 0.65 7.61 12.08
C ALA A 52 -0.61 8.19 11.43
N ALA A 53 -1.01 9.40 11.82
CA ALA A 53 -2.17 10.08 11.22
C ALA A 53 -1.94 10.33 9.73
N THR A 54 -0.74 10.81 9.39
CA THR A 54 -0.34 11.05 8.00
C THR A 54 -0.34 9.75 7.19
N ALA A 55 0.27 8.69 7.71
CA ALA A 55 0.35 7.39 7.05
C ALA A 55 -1.04 6.78 6.80
N ASN A 56 -1.97 6.89 7.76
CA ASN A 56 -3.35 6.44 7.59
C ASN A 56 -4.07 7.18 6.46
N GLY A 57 -3.90 8.51 6.37
CA GLY A 57 -4.47 9.30 5.26
C GLY A 57 -3.91 8.87 3.89
N PHE A 58 -2.60 8.63 3.81
CA PHE A 58 -1.97 8.10 2.60
C PHE A 58 -2.47 6.70 2.26
N MET A 59 -2.62 5.81 3.25
CA MET A 59 -3.08 4.44 3.05
C MET A 59 -4.50 4.40 2.49
N ALA A 60 -5.44 5.13 3.09
CA ALA A 60 -6.82 5.20 2.61
C ALA A 60 -6.91 5.70 1.16
N THR A 61 -6.13 6.75 0.84
CA THR A 61 -6.12 7.31 -0.51
C THR A 61 -5.47 6.36 -1.52
N THR A 62 -4.39 5.68 -1.14
CA THR A 62 -3.68 4.74 -2.01
C THR A 62 -4.56 3.55 -2.35
N ILE A 63 -5.29 3.01 -1.38
CA ILE A 63 -6.23 1.89 -1.60
C ILE A 63 -7.29 2.30 -2.63
N ALA A 64 -7.90 3.48 -2.48
CA ALA A 64 -8.91 3.96 -3.42
C ALA A 64 -8.34 4.18 -4.83
N LEU A 65 -7.14 4.75 -4.94
CA LEU A 65 -6.51 5.04 -6.22
C LEU A 65 -6.07 3.75 -6.92
N VAL A 66 -5.39 2.85 -6.21
CA VAL A 66 -4.89 1.59 -6.75
C VAL A 66 -6.05 0.70 -7.21
N ALA A 67 -7.12 0.57 -6.42
CA ALA A 67 -8.29 -0.22 -6.79
C ALA A 67 -8.91 0.25 -8.12
N ARG A 68 -9.02 1.56 -8.34
CA ARG A 68 -9.54 2.13 -9.59
C ARG A 68 -8.60 1.96 -10.78
N THR A 69 -7.30 1.87 -10.55
CA THR A 69 -6.30 1.73 -11.62
C THR A 69 -6.04 0.29 -12.06
N ILE A 70 -6.21 -0.67 -11.16
CA ILE A 70 -5.99 -2.09 -11.46
C ILE A 70 -7.26 -2.73 -12.06
N PHE A 71 -8.44 -2.38 -11.53
CA PHE A 71 -9.70 -3.00 -11.93
C PHE A 71 -10.50 -2.08 -12.86
N ALA A 72 -10.51 -2.42 -14.15
CA ALA A 72 -11.33 -1.72 -15.15
C ALA A 72 -12.84 -2.03 -15.00
N LYS A 73 -13.18 -3.17 -14.40
CA LYS A 73 -14.56 -3.62 -14.17
C LYS A 73 -14.86 -3.64 -12.67
N ASP A 74 -16.00 -3.08 -12.28
CA ASP A 74 -16.51 -3.06 -10.90
C ASP A 74 -15.48 -2.66 -9.81
N PRO A 75 -14.82 -1.50 -9.91
CA PRO A 75 -13.81 -1.08 -8.93
C PRO A 75 -14.37 -0.94 -7.51
N ALA A 76 -15.67 -0.67 -7.36
CA ALA A 76 -16.34 -0.57 -6.07
C ALA A 76 -16.32 -1.89 -5.29
N LYS A 77 -16.56 -3.03 -5.95
CA LYS A 77 -16.59 -4.34 -5.28
C LYS A 77 -15.21 -4.73 -4.76
N HIS A 78 -14.16 -4.45 -5.55
CA HIS A 78 -12.78 -4.72 -5.14
C HIS A 78 -12.33 -3.80 -4.01
N TYR A 79 -12.77 -2.54 -4.01
CA TYR A 79 -12.54 -1.62 -2.91
C TYR A 79 -13.18 -2.10 -1.60
N ASP A 80 -14.44 -2.52 -1.64
CA ASP A 80 -15.15 -3.05 -0.46
C ASP A 80 -14.46 -4.30 0.10
N PHE A 81 -13.91 -5.16 -0.77
CA PHE A 81 -13.13 -6.31 -0.34
C PHE A 81 -11.85 -5.92 0.43
N CYS A 82 -11.11 -4.91 -0.04
CA CYS A 82 -9.97 -4.37 0.69
C CYS A 82 -10.38 -3.74 2.04
N PHE A 83 -11.55 -3.09 2.08
CA PHE A 83 -12.09 -2.51 3.30
C PHE A 83 -12.49 -3.59 4.33
N LEU A 84 -13.12 -4.68 3.88
CA LEU A 84 -13.43 -5.83 4.73
C LEU A 84 -12.17 -6.44 5.35
N GLY A 85 -11.11 -6.62 4.55
CA GLY A 85 -9.80 -7.07 5.07
C GLY A 85 -9.24 -6.14 6.14
N SER A 86 -9.39 -4.83 5.95
CA SER A 86 -8.96 -3.82 6.92
C SER A 86 -9.78 -3.89 8.22
N MET A 87 -11.10 -4.09 8.14
CA MET A 87 -11.95 -4.28 9.32
C MET A 87 -11.58 -5.56 10.10
N LEU A 88 -11.40 -6.68 9.40
CA LEU A 88 -11.00 -7.94 10.03
C LEU A 88 -9.63 -7.82 10.71
N SER A 89 -8.69 -7.14 10.05
CA SER A 89 -7.37 -6.83 10.62
C SER A 89 -7.49 -5.97 11.88
N ALA A 90 -8.32 -4.93 11.87
CA ALA A 90 -8.53 -4.07 13.04
C ALA A 90 -9.12 -4.84 14.22
N ILE A 91 -10.07 -5.76 13.97
CA ILE A 91 -10.63 -6.63 15.02
C ILE A 91 -9.55 -7.56 15.56
N PHE A 92 -8.80 -8.23 14.68
CA PHE A 92 -7.78 -9.20 15.08
C PHE A 92 -6.64 -8.53 15.85
N LEU A 93 -6.10 -7.41 15.35
CA LEU A 93 -4.96 -6.74 15.96
C LEU A 93 -5.33 -5.98 17.24
N ASN A 94 -6.50 -5.35 17.31
CA ASN A 94 -6.89 -4.63 18.54
C ASN A 94 -7.46 -5.57 19.61
N ARG A 95 -8.35 -6.50 19.23
CA ARG A 95 -9.05 -7.33 20.21
C ARG A 95 -8.23 -8.54 20.63
N LEU A 96 -7.69 -9.30 19.67
CA LEU A 96 -6.96 -10.53 19.97
C LEU A 96 -5.50 -10.22 20.31
N LEU A 97 -4.79 -9.49 19.46
CA LEU A 97 -3.36 -9.27 19.69
C LEU A 97 -3.10 -8.29 20.84
N TYR A 98 -3.75 -7.13 20.87
CA TYR A 98 -3.54 -6.16 21.94
C TYR A 98 -4.35 -6.52 23.20
N GLY A 99 -5.65 -6.79 23.06
CA GLY A 99 -6.54 -7.08 24.19
C GLY A 99 -6.14 -8.31 25.00
N GLU A 100 -6.09 -9.50 24.39
CA GLU A 100 -5.78 -10.74 25.12
C GLU A 100 -4.36 -10.75 25.68
N TRP A 101 -3.38 -10.26 24.90
CA TRP A 101 -1.99 -10.18 25.36
C TRP A 101 -1.83 -9.25 26.57
N TYR A 102 -2.52 -8.10 26.53
CA TYR A 102 -2.52 -7.15 27.62
C TYR A 102 -3.13 -7.76 28.89
N THR A 103 -4.29 -8.40 28.78
CA THR A 103 -4.97 -9.05 29.92
C THR A 103 -4.11 -10.16 30.52
N GLN A 104 -3.55 -11.06 29.69
CA GLN A 104 -2.68 -12.13 30.19
C GLN A 104 -1.43 -11.60 30.91
N GLN A 105 -0.85 -10.51 30.40
CA GLN A 105 0.36 -9.96 31.00
C GLN A 105 0.04 -9.15 32.26
N ALA A 106 -1.12 -8.46 32.30
CA ALA A 106 -1.64 -7.80 33.49
C ALA A 106 -1.91 -8.81 34.63
N ASP A 107 -2.56 -9.93 34.31
CA ASP A 107 -2.84 -11.02 35.26
C ASP A 107 -1.55 -11.64 35.82
N LYS A 108 -0.53 -11.83 34.98
CA LYS A 108 0.80 -12.34 35.42
C LYS A 108 1.54 -11.40 36.36
N LEU A 109 1.34 -10.09 36.20
CA LEU A 109 1.95 -9.08 37.07
C LEU A 109 1.10 -8.78 38.31
N GLY A 110 -0.12 -9.33 38.40
CA GLY A 110 -1.06 -9.06 39.49
C GLY A 110 -1.50 -7.60 39.56
N GLN A 111 -1.48 -6.88 38.43
CA GLN A 111 -1.85 -5.47 38.33
C GLN A 111 -3.01 -5.30 37.35
N ASP A 112 -4.02 -4.51 37.71
CA ASP A 112 -5.17 -4.22 36.83
C ASP A 112 -4.76 -3.45 35.54
N VAL A 113 -3.60 -2.78 35.56
CA VAL A 113 -3.10 -1.96 34.44
C VAL A 113 -1.60 -2.17 34.24
N CYS A 114 -1.20 -2.75 33.12
CA CYS A 114 0.21 -2.94 32.77
C CYS A 114 0.75 -1.73 32.01
N THR A 115 1.38 -0.79 32.73
CA THR A 115 2.10 0.37 32.15
C THR A 115 3.56 0.10 31.81
N GLU A 116 4.03 -1.13 32.05
CA GLU A 116 5.38 -1.58 31.76
C GLU A 116 5.64 -1.70 30.26
N ARG A 117 6.87 -1.38 29.83
CA ARG A 117 7.27 -1.40 28.41
C ARG A 117 7.06 -2.78 27.78
N VAL A 118 7.21 -3.83 28.59
CA VAL A 118 7.08 -5.24 28.19
C VAL A 118 5.69 -5.56 27.63
N CYS A 119 4.63 -4.92 28.14
CA CYS A 119 3.25 -5.18 27.68
C CYS A 119 2.97 -4.64 26.27
N VAL A 120 3.65 -3.57 25.86
CA VAL A 120 3.38 -2.88 24.59
C VAL A 120 4.40 -3.27 23.50
N VAL A 121 5.63 -3.65 23.89
CA VAL A 121 6.72 -3.98 22.95
C VAL A 121 6.40 -5.20 22.09
N MET A 122 5.79 -6.24 22.64
CA MET A 122 5.48 -7.47 21.88
C MET A 122 4.44 -7.22 20.77
N PRO A 123 3.27 -6.60 21.04
CA PRO A 123 2.33 -6.20 19.98
C PRO A 123 2.95 -5.26 18.94
N LEU A 124 3.74 -4.27 19.38
CA LEU A 124 4.42 -3.33 18.46
C LEU A 124 5.45 -4.03 17.56
N ALA A 125 6.22 -4.99 18.08
CA ALA A 125 7.17 -5.77 17.31
C ALA A 125 6.48 -6.68 16.30
N PHE A 126 5.35 -7.28 16.67
CA PHE A 126 4.54 -8.07 15.73
C PHE A 126 3.96 -7.20 14.59
N LEU A 127 3.45 -6.01 14.92
CA LEU A 127 2.99 -5.04 13.92
C LEU A 127 4.13 -4.58 13.00
N LEU A 128 5.34 -4.44 13.51
CA LEU A 128 6.52 -4.12 12.71
C LEU A 128 6.84 -5.26 11.73
N GLY A 129 6.78 -6.51 12.17
CA GLY A 129 6.93 -7.69 11.31
C GLY A 129 5.87 -7.74 10.20
N LEU A 130 4.61 -7.51 10.53
CA LEU A 130 3.52 -7.43 9.54
C LEU A 130 3.73 -6.27 8.55
N SER A 131 4.27 -5.15 9.01
CA SER A 131 4.57 -3.99 8.16
C SER A 131 5.67 -4.30 7.13
N PHE A 132 6.70 -5.05 7.54
CA PHE A 132 7.72 -5.55 6.60
C PHE A 132 7.13 -6.53 5.59
N LEU A 133 6.27 -7.45 6.04
CA LEU A 133 5.59 -8.37 5.13
C LEU A 133 4.72 -7.60 4.12
N ALA A 134 3.97 -6.60 4.57
CA ALA A 134 3.19 -5.72 3.70
C ALA A 134 4.06 -4.96 2.69
N PHE A 135 5.25 -4.51 3.09
CA PHE A 135 6.22 -3.87 2.20
C PHE A 135 6.72 -4.85 1.11
N ILE A 136 7.03 -6.10 1.48
CA ILE A 136 7.46 -7.14 0.55
C ILE A 136 6.33 -7.46 -0.44
N THR A 137 5.10 -7.67 0.04
CA THR A 137 3.94 -7.93 -0.81
C THR A 137 3.65 -6.76 -1.75
N SER A 138 3.77 -5.52 -1.26
CA SER A 138 3.60 -4.32 -2.10
C SER A 138 4.67 -4.24 -3.19
N THR A 139 5.92 -4.60 -2.86
CA THR A 139 7.02 -4.70 -3.83
C THR A 139 6.72 -5.75 -4.90
N TYR A 140 6.25 -6.93 -4.48
CA TYR A 140 5.88 -8.01 -5.38
C TYR A 140 4.77 -7.59 -6.35
N VAL A 141 3.70 -6.97 -5.84
CA VAL A 141 2.60 -6.45 -6.66
C VAL A 141 3.10 -5.36 -7.61
N HIS A 142 3.98 -4.47 -7.16
CA HIS A 142 4.58 -3.45 -8.01
C HIS A 142 5.36 -4.05 -9.18
N LEU A 143 6.20 -5.07 -8.93
CA LEU A 143 6.98 -5.74 -9.96
C LEU A 143 6.09 -6.51 -10.95
N GLN A 144 5.11 -7.27 -10.45
CA GLN A 144 4.12 -7.96 -11.29
C GLN A 144 3.35 -6.98 -12.18
N TYR A 145 2.84 -5.89 -11.61
CA TYR A 145 2.10 -4.88 -12.34
C TYR A 145 2.98 -4.18 -13.39
N ARG A 146 4.23 -3.86 -13.06
CA ARG A 146 5.19 -3.30 -14.00
C ARG A 146 5.43 -4.24 -15.19
N ASN A 147 5.61 -5.54 -14.94
CA ASN A 147 5.79 -6.52 -16.00
C ASN A 147 4.55 -6.64 -16.90
N LEU A 148 3.35 -6.57 -16.32
CA LEU A 148 2.10 -6.56 -17.09
C LEU A 148 1.97 -5.30 -17.96
N CYS A 149 2.30 -4.13 -17.42
CA CYS A 149 2.30 -2.88 -18.18
C CYS A 149 3.29 -2.92 -19.34
N LEU A 150 4.51 -3.43 -19.12
CA LEU A 150 5.51 -3.57 -20.19
C LEU A 150 5.02 -4.46 -21.32
N LYS A 151 4.47 -5.64 -21.00
CA LYS A 151 3.90 -6.54 -22.00
C LYS A 151 2.75 -5.90 -22.79
N ALA A 152 1.84 -5.20 -22.10
CA ALA A 152 0.73 -4.51 -22.75
C ALA A 152 1.20 -3.35 -23.66
N LEU A 153 2.28 -2.66 -23.29
CA LEU A 153 2.89 -1.62 -24.14
C LEU A 153 3.57 -2.23 -25.37
N GLU A 154 4.27 -3.35 -25.23
CA GLU A 154 4.87 -4.09 -26.35
C GLU A 154 3.81 -4.58 -27.34
N GLU A 155 2.69 -5.13 -26.86
CA GLU A 155 1.57 -5.55 -27.72
C GLU A 155 0.98 -4.37 -28.49
N ARG A 156 0.76 -3.22 -27.83
CA ARG A 156 0.26 -2.00 -28.49
C ARG A 156 1.23 -1.49 -29.55
N ARG A 157 2.54 -1.55 -29.29
CA ARG A 157 3.55 -1.16 -30.27
C ARG A 157 3.50 -2.06 -31.51
N ARG A 158 3.39 -3.38 -31.32
CA ARG A 158 3.25 -4.33 -32.43
C ARG A 158 2.01 -4.10 -33.28
N ILE A 159 0.86 -3.82 -32.65
CA ILE A 159 -0.38 -3.52 -33.37
C ILE A 159 -0.22 -2.25 -34.20
N ARG A 160 0.39 -1.20 -33.63
CA ARG A 160 0.63 0.07 -34.32
C ARG A 160 1.59 -0.07 -35.50
N GLU A 161 2.69 -0.81 -35.32
CA GLU A 161 3.63 -1.13 -36.41
C GLU A 161 2.96 -1.97 -37.52
N GLY A 162 2.06 -2.90 -37.15
CA GLY A 162 1.27 -3.67 -38.12
C GLY A 162 0.26 -2.82 -38.90
N GLU A 163 -0.42 -1.86 -38.25
CA GLU A 163 -1.31 -0.91 -38.91
C GLU A 163 -0.55 0.05 -39.84
N GLU A 164 0.62 0.53 -39.42
CA GLU A 164 1.48 1.40 -40.24
C GLU A 164 1.99 0.66 -41.49
N ALA A 165 2.43 -0.60 -41.36
CA ALA A 165 2.86 -1.42 -42.50
C ALA A 165 1.72 -1.71 -43.50
N LEU A 166 0.51 -1.98 -43.01
CA LEU A 166 -0.65 -2.25 -43.86
C LEU A 166 -1.10 -1.01 -44.64
N ASN A 167 -0.99 0.17 -44.01
CA ASN A 167 -1.28 1.45 -44.68
C ASN A 167 -0.27 1.76 -45.79
N ASP A 168 1.02 1.53 -45.56
CA ASP A 168 2.07 1.74 -46.58
C ASP A 168 1.88 0.81 -47.79
N GLU A 169 1.51 -0.46 -47.55
CA GLU A 169 1.20 -1.42 -48.62
C GLU A 169 -0.02 -0.98 -49.44
N SER A 170 -1.06 -0.47 -48.78
CA SER A 170 -2.25 0.05 -49.47
C SER A 170 -1.99 1.29 -50.32
N LEU A 171 -1.07 2.15 -49.89
CA LEU A 171 -0.68 3.36 -50.63
C LEU A 171 0.12 2.99 -51.89
N SER A 172 0.98 1.97 -51.80
CA SER A 172 1.79 1.47 -52.93
C SER A 172 0.97 0.80 -54.04
N HIS A 173 -0.22 0.28 -53.71
CA HIS A 173 -1.09 -0.42 -54.65
C HIS A 173 -2.07 0.51 -55.40
N THR A 174 -2.06 1.82 -55.09
CA THR A 174 -2.98 2.82 -55.66
C THR A 174 -2.31 3.75 -56.68
N GLU A 175 -0.99 3.60 -56.93
CA GLU A 175 -0.23 4.27 -58.01
C GLU A 175 -0.14 3.42 -59.29
#